data_AF-A0A3A0FY51-F1
#
_entry.id   AF-A0A3A0FY51-F1
#
_cell.length_a   1.000
_cell.length_b   1.000
_cell.length_c   1.000
_cell.angle_alpha   90.00
_cell.angle_beta   90.00
_cell.angle_gamma   90.00
#
_symmetry.space_group_name_H-M   'P 1'
#
loop_
_entity.id
_entity.type
_entity.pdbx_description
1 polymer ?
#
loop_
_entity_poly.entity_id
_entity_poly.type
_entity_poly.pdbx_seq_one_letter_code
_entity_poly.pdbx_strand_id
1 'polypeptide(L)'
;MLDEPLKQAILQIAILSGVPLVISSVCGLLVGIFQAATQIQEQSISFLVRLSAVGVVLVLLAPWYEGQLVLLIQEMFGYLEYYGG
;
A
#
# COMPACT_ATOMS: atom_id res chain seq x y z
N MET A 1 6.75 -30.69 12.58
CA MET A 1 7.28 -31.17 11.28
C MET A 1 6.54 -30.57 10.07
N LEU A 2 5.47 -29.78 10.25
CA LEU A 2 4.79 -29.01 9.16
C LEU A 2 5.05 -27.49 9.27
N ASP A 3 5.80 -27.08 10.30
CA ASP A 3 6.12 -25.71 10.70
C ASP A 3 7.27 -25.09 9.88
N GLU A 4 8.18 -25.92 9.37
CA GLU A 4 9.31 -25.51 8.51
C GLU A 4 8.87 -24.95 7.13
N PRO A 5 8.05 -25.66 6.31
CA PRO A 5 7.65 -25.14 5.01
C PRO A 5 6.72 -23.94 5.12
N LEU A 6 5.87 -23.89 6.15
CA LEU A 6 4.97 -22.76 6.40
C LEU A 6 5.76 -21.50 6.75
N LYS A 7 6.78 -21.60 7.61
CA LYS A 7 7.67 -20.48 7.93
C LYS A 7 8.41 -19.97 6.69
N GLN A 8 8.92 -20.86 5.85
CA GLN A 8 9.60 -20.46 4.62
C GLN A 8 8.66 -19.76 3.63
N ALA A 9 7.43 -20.25 3.46
CA ALA A 9 6.44 -19.61 2.61
C ALA A 9 6.09 -18.19 3.12
N ILE A 10 5.77 -18.05 4.41
CA ILE A 10 5.45 -16.76 5.04
C ILE A 10 6.64 -15.80 4.94
N LEU A 11 7.88 -16.27 5.14
CA LEU A 11 9.07 -15.43 5.00
C LEU A 11 9.33 -15.01 3.55
N GLN A 12 9.14 -15.90 2.57
CA GLN A 12 9.27 -15.54 1.16
C GLN A 12 8.26 -14.47 0.77
N ILE A 13 7.02 -14.63 1.18
CA ILE A 13 5.94 -13.65 0.97
C ILE A 13 6.26 -12.33 1.68
N ALA A 14 6.69 -12.37 2.93
CA ALA A 14 7.03 -11.17 3.71
C ALA A 14 8.21 -10.40 3.09
N ILE A 15 9.19 -11.10 2.50
CA ILE A 15 10.31 -10.48 1.80
C ILE A 15 9.86 -9.90 0.46
N LEU A 16 9.01 -10.61 -0.30
CA LEU A 16 8.48 -10.15 -1.59
C LEU A 16 7.55 -8.94 -1.44
N SER A 17 6.79 -8.88 -0.34
CA SER A 17 5.90 -7.77 0.02
C SER A 17 6.61 -6.64 0.78
N GLY A 18 7.77 -6.91 1.38
CA GLY A 18 8.56 -5.96 2.17
C GLY A 18 9.16 -4.83 1.34
N VAL A 19 9.74 -5.14 0.17
CA VAL A 19 10.26 -4.11 -0.76
C VAL A 19 9.14 -3.16 -1.19
N PRO A 20 7.94 -3.67 -1.53
CA PRO A 20 6.83 -2.79 -1.76
C PRO A 20 6.51 -1.91 -0.54
N LEU A 21 6.29 -2.50 0.63
CA LEU A 21 5.75 -1.81 1.82
C LEU A 21 6.58 -0.58 2.24
N VAL A 22 7.91 -0.63 2.06
CA VAL A 22 8.83 0.49 2.30
C VAL A 22 8.57 1.64 1.32
N ILE A 23 8.41 1.34 0.02
CA ILE A 23 8.15 2.36 -1.02
C ILE A 23 6.80 3.04 -0.76
N SER A 24 5.77 2.28 -0.37
CA SER A 24 4.46 2.83 0.04
C SER A 24 4.58 3.81 1.19
N SER A 25 5.35 3.44 2.21
CA SER A 25 5.50 4.24 3.43
C SER A 25 6.22 5.55 3.16
N VAL A 26 7.29 5.50 2.35
CA VAL A 26 8.02 6.70 1.92
C VAL A 26 7.13 7.63 1.10
N CYS A 27 6.35 7.08 0.15
CA CYS A 27 5.46 7.87 -0.68
C CYS A 27 4.33 8.52 0.14
N GLY A 28 3.73 7.78 1.08
CA GLY A 28 2.72 8.29 2.00
C GLY A 28 3.24 9.40 2.92
N LEU A 29 4.49 9.28 3.40
CA LEU A 29 5.14 10.32 4.20
C LEU A 29 5.41 11.59 3.40
N LEU A 30 5.95 11.47 2.18
CA LEU A 30 6.21 12.63 1.30
C LEU A 30 4.92 13.40 1.03
N VAL A 31 3.86 12.68 0.70
CA VAL A 31 2.52 13.24 0.52
C VAL A 31 2.03 13.97 1.79
N GLY A 32 2.15 13.34 2.96
CA GLY A 32 1.70 13.94 4.22
C GLY A 32 2.43 15.24 4.53
N ILE A 33 3.73 15.31 4.22
CA ILE A 33 4.54 16.52 4.36
C ILE A 33 4.05 17.62 3.42
N PHE A 34 3.74 17.30 2.15
CA PHE A 34 3.18 18.26 1.21
C PHE A 34 1.81 18.81 1.67
N GLN A 35 0.98 17.95 2.27
CA GLN A 35 -0.30 18.35 2.83
C GLN A 35 -0.13 19.29 4.03
N ALA A 36 0.91 19.06 4.85
CA ALA A 36 1.24 19.91 6.00
C ALA A 36 1.88 21.25 5.58
N ALA A 37 2.71 21.27 4.52
CA ALA A 37 3.43 22.45 4.06
C ALA A 37 2.53 23.49 3.36
N THR A 38 1.38 23.08 2.79
CA THR A 38 0.51 23.95 1.97
C THR A 38 -0.51 24.76 2.80
N GLN A 39 -0.29 25.00 4.10
CA GLN A 39 -1.23 25.79 4.91
C GLN A 39 -1.27 27.27 4.49
N ILE A 40 -2.08 27.59 3.47
CA ILE A 40 -2.49 28.94 3.09
C ILE A 40 -3.95 29.17 3.54
N GLN A 41 -4.19 30.37 4.08
CA GLN A 41 -5.15 30.69 5.15
C GLN A 41 -6.48 31.33 4.68
N GLU A 42 -7.03 30.90 3.54
CA GLU A 42 -8.34 31.35 3.03
C GLU A 42 -9.33 30.17 3.01
N GLN A 43 -10.35 30.17 3.89
CA GLN A 43 -11.15 28.98 4.20
C GLN A 43 -11.84 28.31 3.00
N SER A 44 -12.28 29.06 1.98
CA SER A 44 -12.93 28.48 0.79
C SER A 44 -11.93 27.89 -0.20
N ILE A 45 -10.80 28.55 -0.44
CA ILE A 45 -9.78 28.07 -1.37
C ILE A 45 -8.97 26.92 -0.75
N SER A 46 -8.74 26.97 0.58
CA SER A 46 -8.06 25.91 1.33
C SER A 46 -8.81 24.57 1.27
N PHE A 47 -10.15 24.58 1.24
CA PHE A 47 -10.96 23.37 1.10
C PHE A 47 -10.77 22.69 -0.26
N LEU A 48 -10.85 23.47 -1.35
CA LEU A 48 -10.65 22.99 -2.73
C LEU A 48 -9.22 22.48 -2.95
N VAL A 49 -8.22 23.21 -2.46
CA VAL A 49 -6.82 22.82 -2.57
C VAL A 49 -6.56 21.53 -1.77
N ARG A 50 -7.10 21.37 -0.55
CA ARG A 50 -7.00 20.11 0.20
C ARG A 50 -7.66 18.93 -0.51
N LEU A 51 -8.86 19.12 -1.08
CA LEU A 51 -9.56 18.06 -1.80
C LEU A 51 -8.77 17.62 -3.04
N SER A 52 -8.23 18.59 -3.80
CA SER A 52 -7.37 18.30 -4.96
C SER A 52 -6.08 17.60 -4.56
N ALA A 53 -5.45 18.01 -3.44
CA ALA A 53 -4.26 17.37 -2.91
C ALA A 53 -4.56 15.91 -2.51
N VAL A 54 -5.66 15.65 -1.80
CA VAL A 54 -6.10 14.28 -1.46
C VAL A 54 -6.43 13.47 -2.71
N GLY A 55 -7.03 14.08 -3.73
CA GLY A 55 -7.30 13.42 -5.01
C GLY A 55 -6.03 13.02 -5.77
N VAL A 56 -5.05 13.92 -5.87
CA VAL A 56 -3.74 13.64 -6.48
C VAL A 56 -3.03 12.52 -5.72
N VAL A 57 -3.10 12.56 -4.39
CA VAL A 57 -2.55 11.53 -3.52
C VAL A 57 -3.20 10.18 -3.78
N LEU A 58 -4.54 10.12 -3.83
CA LEU A 58 -5.25 8.87 -4.13
C LEU A 58 -4.87 8.32 -5.51
N VAL A 59 -4.68 9.18 -6.52
CA VAL A 59 -4.24 8.76 -7.86
C VAL A 59 -2.79 8.24 -7.84
N LEU A 60 -1.91 8.87 -7.07
CA LEU A 60 -0.53 8.38 -6.91
C LEU A 60 -0.48 7.07 -6.13
N LEU A 61 -1.38 6.87 -5.17
CA LEU A 61 -1.53 5.63 -4.42
C LEU A 61 -2.37 4.57 -5.15
N ALA A 62 -3.07 4.90 -6.23
CA ALA A 62 -3.90 3.96 -6.99
C ALA A 62 -3.12 2.79 -7.62
N PRO A 63 -2.04 3.01 -8.41
CA PRO A 63 -1.27 1.90 -8.99
C PRO A 63 -0.60 1.03 -7.91
N TRP A 64 -0.41 1.60 -6.73
CA TRP A 64 0.15 0.90 -5.59
C TRP A 64 -0.83 -0.08 -4.96
N TYR A 65 -2.08 0.37 -4.74
CA TYR A 65 -3.14 -0.42 -4.14
C TYR A 65 -3.48 -1.65 -4.99
N GLU A 66 -3.42 -1.52 -6.32
CA GLU A 66 -3.56 -2.65 -7.23
C GLU A 66 -2.50 -3.73 -7.00
N GLY A 67 -1.23 -3.35 -6.85
CA GLY A 67 -0.14 -4.31 -6.62
C GLY A 67 -0.32 -5.12 -5.32
N GLN A 68 -0.78 -4.46 -4.26
CA GLN A 68 -1.07 -5.09 -2.97
C GLN A 68 -2.27 -6.05 -3.05
N LEU A 69 -3.34 -5.64 -3.75
CA LEU A 69 -4.52 -6.47 -3.97
C LEU A 69 -4.18 -7.73 -4.77
N VAL A 70 -3.38 -7.60 -5.83
CA VAL A 70 -2.97 -8.75 -6.65
C VAL A 70 -2.11 -9.72 -5.85
N LEU A 71 -1.16 -9.24 -5.05
CA LEU A 71 -0.36 -10.07 -4.15
C LEU A 71 -1.22 -10.85 -3.16
N LEU A 72 -2.19 -10.16 -2.54
CA LEU A 72 -3.12 -10.79 -1.60
C LEU A 72 -3.95 -11.89 -2.28
N ILE A 73 -4.46 -11.61 -3.49
CA ILE A 73 -5.24 -12.59 -4.27
C ILE A 73 -4.38 -13.80 -4.63
N GLN A 74 -3.13 -13.60 -5.07
CA GLN A 74 -2.23 -14.69 -5.43
C GLN A 74 -1.88 -15.57 -4.23
N GLU A 75 -1.65 -14.97 -3.06
CA GLU A 75 -1.48 -15.73 -1.82
C GLU A 75 -2.72 -16.56 -1.47
N MET A 76 -3.91 -15.94 -1.49
CA MET A 76 -5.15 -16.65 -1.16
C MET A 76 -5.42 -17.82 -2.10
N PHE A 77 -5.17 -17.66 -3.40
CA PHE A 77 -5.26 -18.76 -4.37
C PHE A 77 -4.21 -19.85 -4.11
N GLY A 78 -2.97 -19.47 -3.75
CA GLY A 78 -1.92 -20.43 -3.39
C GLY A 78 -2.26 -21.27 -2.16
N TYR A 79 -2.86 -20.67 -1.13
CA TYR A 79 -3.33 -21.42 0.05
C TYR A 79 -4.52 -22.33 -0.27
N LEU A 80 -5.41 -21.91 -1.18
CA LEU A 80 -6.57 -22.69 -1.60
C LEU A 80 -6.15 -23.94 -2.40
N GLU A 81 -5.16 -23.81 -3.28
CA GLU A 81 -4.63 -24.93 -4.07
C GLU A 81 -3.85 -25.92 -3.20
N TYR A 82 -3.16 -25.44 -2.16
CA TYR A 82 -2.44 -26.28 -1.21
C TYR A 82 -3.34 -27.09 -0.27
N TYR A 83 -4.51 -26.56 0.13
CA TYR A 83 -5.48 -27.25 0.99
C TYR A 83 -6.62 -27.96 0.24
N GLY A 84 -6.80 -27.66 -1.04
CA GLY A 84 -7.83 -28.24 -1.90
C GLY A 84 -7.40 -29.49 -2.69
N GLY A 85 -6.13 -29.89 -2.60
CA GLY A 85 -5.58 -31.14 -3.10
C GLY A 85 -5.47 -32.22 -2.04
#